data_AF-A0A9W9YZY7-F1
#
_entry.id   AF-A0A9W9YZY7-F1
#
_cell.length_a   1.000
_cell.length_b   1.000
_cell.length_c   1.000
_cell.angle_alpha   90.00
_cell.angle_beta   90.00
_cell.angle_gamma   90.00
#
_symmetry.space_group_name_H-M   'P 1'
#
loop_
_entity.id
_entity.type
_entity.pdbx_description
1 polymer ?
#
loop_
_entity_poly.entity_id
_entity_poly.type
_entity_poly.pdbx_seq_one_letter_code
_entity_poly.pdbx_strand_id
1 'polypeptide(L)'
;MVVISFPFNVFLKLQLLLQFTNCFEEKNRSWTWKSGDILASKTNQVLNLQYVSPRLKYISGESKPWEPRILDDQAETAENAEITFTAFQQNFTLDLYQNRGLFASRYLERRGHFNDFVANGRNINHCFYHGTVRGRERSTVSLSTCEGIEGLINDGLTSYYIEPTDHSYHLFYRLKDLNFNEYYSAEQGMLHDRGIQAMDSPRQIFNKSIADLKTRRRTRRDVFTETKYVELVIINDHKQFEACGKNLTKTNLRAKQIANIVDAIFKPLNVRVALVAMETWDVADKVKADDDAETYLSNLIKYRKRNLLRRHPNDATKLLTGVSLKDSVRGKAQIMTICTRQSAGVIQDYSRNAAFTANTFAHELGHLFGMYHDEDLPRCVCNTRNSRGCVMSEHVGREPATEFSNCSLKGLEETLSRGLGSCLFNVPRTLFGGPVCGDGCWKRRGVRLWYRARMRR
;
A
#
# COMPACT_ATOMS: atom_id res chain seq x y z
N MET A 1 -39.73 36.40 85.94
CA MET A 1 -41.03 35.91 86.41
C MET A 1 -41.75 35.33 85.20
N VAL A 2 -42.19 34.07 85.29
CA VAL A 2 -42.92 33.25 84.28
C VAL A 2 -42.08 32.94 83.01
N VAL A 3 -41.44 31.78 82.80
CA VAL A 3 -41.80 30.34 82.89
C VAL A 3 -42.96 29.94 82.00
N ILE A 4 -42.68 29.39 80.81
CA ILE A 4 -43.38 28.21 80.24
C ILE A 4 -42.35 27.34 79.47
N SER A 5 -41.69 26.48 80.23
CA SER A 5 -41.43 25.03 80.01
C SER A 5 -42.33 24.33 78.96
N PHE A 6 -41.95 23.31 78.17
CA PHE A 6 -41.01 22.17 78.35
C PHE A 6 -41.05 21.31 77.02
N PRO A 7 -40.38 20.13 76.90
CA PRO A 7 -39.09 19.84 76.27
C PRO A 7 -39.29 18.89 75.02
N PHE A 8 -38.33 18.35 74.26
CA PHE A 8 -37.06 17.69 74.56
C PHE A 8 -36.15 17.72 73.32
N ASN A 9 -34.97 18.28 73.50
CA ASN A 9 -33.75 18.02 72.74
C ASN A 9 -33.24 16.61 73.02
N VAL A 10 -32.61 15.93 72.06
CA VAL A 10 -31.27 15.34 72.28
C VAL A 10 -30.42 15.40 70.99
N PHE A 11 -29.54 16.41 70.97
CA PHE A 11 -28.11 16.40 70.62
C PHE A 11 -27.55 15.81 69.30
N LEU A 12 -27.26 16.73 68.36
CA LEU A 12 -25.92 17.13 67.84
C LEU A 12 -24.71 16.22 68.13
N LYS A 13 -23.94 15.81 67.09
CA LYS A 13 -22.70 16.47 66.55
C LYS A 13 -21.74 15.46 65.86
N LEU A 14 -21.36 15.82 64.63
CA LEU A 14 -20.04 15.72 63.95
C LEU A 14 -19.10 14.49 64.14
N GLN A 15 -18.82 13.85 62.98
CA GLN A 15 -17.50 13.61 62.36
C GLN A 15 -16.65 12.34 62.72
N LEU A 16 -16.20 11.67 61.64
CA LEU A 16 -15.01 10.79 61.44
C LEU A 16 -15.06 9.26 61.67
N LEU A 17 -14.75 8.57 60.54
CA LEU A 17 -13.83 7.44 60.31
C LEU A 17 -14.17 5.97 60.68
N LEU A 18 -14.07 5.13 59.63
CA LEU A 18 -13.55 3.73 59.56
C LEU A 18 -14.32 2.67 60.38
N GLN A 19 -14.60 1.43 59.96
CA GLN A 19 -14.08 0.53 58.93
C GLN A 19 -14.96 -0.76 58.93
N PHE A 20 -15.00 -1.50 57.79
CA PHE A 20 -15.47 -2.90 57.59
C PHE A 20 -16.98 -3.20 57.71
N THR A 21 -17.65 -3.69 56.66
CA THR A 21 -17.50 -5.08 56.18
C THR A 21 -17.88 -5.26 54.70
N ASN A 22 -17.35 -6.34 54.14
CA ASN A 22 -17.21 -6.72 52.73
C ASN A 22 -18.48 -7.25 52.04
N CYS A 23 -18.33 -7.37 50.72
CA CYS A 23 -19.02 -8.26 49.78
C CYS A 23 -20.40 -7.82 49.27
N PHE A 24 -20.40 -7.08 48.16
CA PHE A 24 -20.98 -7.60 46.91
C PHE A 24 -20.30 -6.89 45.71
N GLU A 25 -19.41 -7.63 45.04
CA GLU A 25 -19.07 -7.51 43.60
C GLU A 25 -20.37 -7.54 42.77
N GLU A 26 -20.55 -6.98 41.58
CA GLU A 26 -19.68 -6.62 40.48
C GLU A 26 -20.55 -5.88 39.43
N LYS A 27 -19.92 -5.15 38.49
CA LYS A 27 -20.46 -4.58 37.23
C LYS A 27 -21.26 -3.28 37.28
N ASN A 28 -20.53 -2.15 37.25
CA ASN A 28 -20.76 -1.07 36.28
C ASN A 28 -19.62 -0.03 36.34
N ARG A 29 -18.61 -0.16 35.47
CA ARG A 29 -17.67 0.93 35.18
C ARG A 29 -17.97 1.46 33.78
N SER A 30 -18.65 2.60 33.76
CA SER A 30 -18.73 3.49 32.60
C SER A 30 -17.33 4.03 32.29
N TRP A 31 -16.79 3.66 31.13
CA TRP A 31 -15.61 4.32 30.58
C TRP A 31 -16.06 5.59 29.86
N THR A 32 -15.98 6.72 30.54
CA THR A 32 -16.08 8.03 29.91
C THR A 32 -14.74 8.34 29.26
N TRP A 33 -14.64 8.07 27.95
CA TRP A 33 -13.50 8.48 27.14
C TRP A 33 -13.49 10.00 27.03
N LYS A 34 -12.52 10.66 27.67
CA LYS A 34 -12.26 12.08 27.45
C LYS A 34 -11.53 12.24 26.11
N SER A 35 -12.09 13.06 25.24
CA SER A 35 -11.62 13.42 23.90
C SER A 35 -10.21 14.06 23.84
N GLY A 36 -9.52 14.24 24.98
CA GLY A 36 -8.18 14.80 25.08
C GLY A 36 -7.04 13.81 24.83
N ASP A 37 -7.24 12.51 25.05
CA ASP A 37 -6.15 11.52 25.00
C ASP A 37 -5.80 11.09 23.55
N ILE A 38 -6.66 11.39 22.58
CA ILE A 38 -6.47 11.01 21.17
C ILE A 38 -5.48 11.95 20.46
N LEU A 39 -5.42 13.23 20.83
CA LEU A 39 -4.46 14.18 20.24
C LEU A 39 -3.02 13.96 20.71
N ALA A 40 -2.82 13.50 21.95
CA ALA A 40 -1.49 13.24 22.52
C ALA A 40 -0.79 12.05 21.85
N SER A 41 -1.53 11.03 21.38
CA SER A 41 -0.92 9.90 20.66
C SER A 41 -0.57 10.20 19.18
N LYS A 42 -1.21 11.21 18.56
CA LYS A 42 -0.95 11.59 17.15
C LYS A 42 0.35 12.37 16.96
N THR A 43 0.92 12.96 18.01
CA THR A 43 2.03 13.94 17.92
C THR A 43 3.38 13.45 18.44
N ASN A 44 3.43 12.37 19.24
CA ASN A 44 4.70 11.85 19.78
C ASN A 44 5.60 11.13 18.76
N GLN A 45 5.07 10.81 17.58
CA GLN A 45 5.78 10.00 16.56
C GLN A 45 6.52 10.82 15.50
N VAL A 46 6.27 12.13 15.38
CA VAL A 46 6.85 12.99 14.35
C VAL A 46 7.43 14.24 15.01
N LEU A 47 8.75 14.44 14.91
CA LEU A 47 9.43 15.56 15.59
C LEU A 47 9.15 16.92 14.94
N ASN A 48 8.83 16.94 13.65
CA ASN A 48 8.61 18.17 12.88
C ASN A 48 7.48 17.98 11.85
N LEU A 49 6.24 18.21 12.30
CA LEU A 49 5.02 18.17 11.48
C LEU A 49 4.47 19.57 11.24
N GLN A 50 3.75 19.75 10.13
CA GLN A 50 3.01 20.97 9.81
C GLN A 50 1.57 20.64 9.43
N TYR A 51 0.62 21.48 9.87
CA TYR A 51 -0.75 21.43 9.39
C TYR A 51 -0.86 22.25 8.12
N VAL A 52 -1.40 21.65 7.06
CA VAL A 52 -1.61 22.30 5.78
C VAL A 52 -3.08 22.22 5.39
N SER A 53 -3.54 23.16 4.57
CA SER A 53 -4.87 23.12 3.95
C SER A 53 -4.68 23.13 2.43
N PRO A 54 -4.57 21.95 1.79
CA PRO A 54 -4.34 21.84 0.37
C PRO A 54 -5.57 22.27 -0.43
N ARG A 55 -5.33 23.02 -1.50
CA ARG A 55 -6.35 23.41 -2.47
C ARG A 55 -6.28 22.47 -3.67
N LEU A 56 -7.39 21.82 -3.98
CA LEU A 56 -7.51 20.87 -5.08
C LEU A 56 -8.26 21.53 -6.24
N LYS A 57 -7.61 21.62 -7.39
CA LYS A 57 -8.18 22.14 -8.64
C LYS A 57 -8.17 21.06 -9.69
N TYR A 58 -9.33 20.73 -10.25
CA TYR A 58 -9.42 19.80 -11.39
C TYR A 58 -9.23 20.58 -12.68
N ILE A 59 -8.44 20.07 -13.63
CA ILE A 59 -8.08 20.83 -14.84
C ILE A 59 -9.28 21.03 -15.79
N SER A 60 -10.37 20.27 -15.61
CA SER A 60 -11.66 20.46 -16.30
C SER A 60 -12.71 21.26 -15.50
N GLY A 61 -12.35 21.90 -14.38
CA GLY A 61 -13.30 22.61 -13.52
C GLY A 61 -12.70 23.76 -12.69
N GLU A 62 -13.54 24.44 -11.92
CA GLU A 62 -13.15 25.54 -11.04
C GLU A 62 -12.33 25.07 -9.82
N SER A 63 -11.45 25.93 -9.31
CA SER A 63 -10.70 25.68 -8.08
C SER A 63 -11.62 25.70 -6.86
N LYS A 64 -11.57 24.66 -6.02
CA LYS A 64 -12.31 24.64 -4.75
C LYS A 64 -11.34 24.36 -3.58
N PRO A 65 -11.58 24.94 -2.39
CA PRO A 65 -10.96 24.42 -1.17
C PRO A 65 -11.22 22.92 -1.06
N TRP A 66 -10.30 22.16 -0.45
CA TRP A 66 -10.64 20.78 -0.11
C TRP A 66 -11.78 20.80 0.93
N GLU A 67 -12.92 20.25 0.55
CA GLU A 67 -14.07 20.01 1.44
C GLU A 67 -14.25 18.50 1.59
N PRO A 68 -14.62 18.00 2.80
CA PRO A 68 -14.99 16.61 3.00
C PRO A 68 -16.16 16.27 2.07
N ARG A 69 -15.93 15.49 1.02
CA ARG A 69 -17.03 15.04 0.16
C ARG A 69 -17.81 13.99 0.91
N ILE A 70 -19.10 14.25 1.13
CA ILE A 70 -20.07 13.17 1.31
C ILE A 70 -19.99 12.34 0.03
N LEU A 71 -19.79 11.02 0.19
CA LEU A 71 -19.69 10.03 -0.87
C LEU A 71 -21.01 10.02 -1.67
N ASP A 72 -21.16 10.94 -2.61
CA ASP A 72 -22.27 10.95 -3.56
C ASP A 72 -21.78 10.46 -4.92
N ASP A 73 -22.63 9.66 -5.58
CA ASP A 73 -22.35 8.72 -6.67
C ASP A 73 -21.97 9.39 -8.01
N GLN A 74 -21.68 10.70 -8.04
CA GLN A 74 -21.48 11.47 -9.29
C GLN A 74 -20.26 12.40 -9.31
N ALA A 75 -19.16 12.05 -8.62
CA ALA A 75 -17.92 12.77 -8.82
C ALA A 75 -17.28 12.39 -10.17
N GLU A 76 -17.53 13.17 -11.23
CA GLU A 76 -16.67 13.20 -12.42
C GLU A 76 -15.23 13.52 -11.98
N THR A 77 -14.40 12.49 -11.93
CA THR A 77 -13.00 12.62 -11.53
C THR A 77 -12.21 13.09 -12.74
N ALA A 78 -11.71 14.33 -12.70
CA ALA A 78 -10.96 14.85 -13.84
C ALA A 78 -9.64 14.09 -14.00
N GLU A 79 -9.25 13.85 -15.26
CA GLU A 79 -8.06 13.07 -15.60
C GLU A 79 -6.77 13.67 -15.02
N ASN A 80 -6.75 15.00 -14.89
CA ASN A 80 -5.66 15.75 -14.33
C ASN A 80 -6.16 16.70 -13.23
N ALA A 81 -5.35 16.86 -12.20
CA ALA A 81 -5.62 17.72 -11.07
C ALA A 81 -4.35 18.46 -10.63
N GLU A 82 -4.53 19.57 -9.93
CA GLU A 82 -3.49 20.35 -9.31
C GLU A 82 -3.79 20.45 -7.82
N ILE A 83 -2.80 20.16 -6.97
CA ILE A 83 -2.88 20.41 -5.53
C ILE A 83 -1.84 21.44 -5.13
N THR A 84 -2.26 22.51 -4.45
CA THR A 84 -1.37 23.58 -3.98
C THR A 84 -1.48 23.77 -2.47
N PHE A 85 -0.34 23.96 -1.80
CA PHE A 85 -0.25 24.30 -0.38
C PHE A 85 1.13 24.87 -0.05
N THR A 86 1.26 25.52 1.10
CA THR A 86 2.53 26.03 1.61
C THR A 86 2.94 25.23 2.84
N ALA A 87 4.19 24.76 2.86
CA ALA A 87 4.78 24.07 4.00
C ALA A 87 6.31 24.24 3.99
N PHE A 88 6.94 24.21 5.16
CA PHE A 88 8.38 24.38 5.32
C PHE A 88 8.93 25.62 4.59
N GLN A 89 8.17 26.72 4.65
CA GLN A 89 8.46 28.00 3.97
C GLN A 89 8.58 27.87 2.45
N GLN A 90 7.95 26.85 1.87
CA GLN A 90 7.98 26.55 0.44
C GLN A 90 6.56 26.34 -0.08
N ASN A 91 6.33 26.78 -1.31
CA ASN A 91 5.08 26.48 -2.02
C ASN A 91 5.23 25.15 -2.74
N PHE A 92 4.31 24.24 -2.45
CA PHE A 92 4.15 22.98 -3.17
C PHE A 92 3.05 23.15 -4.20
N THR A 93 3.36 22.75 -5.43
CA THR A 93 2.36 22.59 -6.49
C THR A 93 2.55 21.21 -7.09
N LEU A 94 1.56 20.36 -6.88
CA LEU A 94 1.57 18.97 -7.33
C LEU A 94 0.77 18.89 -8.61
N ASP A 95 1.44 18.52 -9.70
CA ASP A 95 0.83 18.24 -10.99
C ASP A 95 0.44 16.76 -11.03
N LEU A 96 -0.86 16.49 -10.96
CA LEU A 96 -1.41 15.15 -10.80
C LEU A 96 -2.11 14.67 -12.06
N TYR A 97 -1.91 13.40 -12.37
CA TYR A 97 -2.67 12.65 -13.37
C TYR A 97 -3.21 11.37 -12.75
N GLN A 98 -4.43 11.03 -13.14
CA GLN A 98 -5.18 9.93 -12.58
C GLN A 98 -4.53 8.57 -12.91
N ASN A 99 -4.35 7.70 -11.92
CA ASN A 99 -3.75 6.37 -12.13
C ASN A 99 -4.75 5.37 -12.71
N ARG A 100 -5.07 5.53 -14.00
CA ARG A 100 -6.04 4.69 -14.75
C ARG A 100 -5.67 3.21 -14.85
N GLY A 101 -4.39 2.87 -14.64
CA GLY A 101 -3.89 1.50 -14.68
C GLY A 101 -4.14 0.71 -13.41
N LEU A 102 -4.46 1.37 -12.29
CA LEU A 102 -4.53 0.71 -10.98
C LEU A 102 -5.65 -0.32 -10.88
N PHE A 103 -6.77 -0.12 -11.59
CA PHE A 103 -7.94 -1.01 -11.54
C PHE A 103 -8.21 -1.64 -12.91
N ALA A 104 -8.23 -2.96 -12.96
CA ALA A 104 -8.70 -3.69 -14.13
C ALA A 104 -10.22 -3.50 -14.32
N SER A 105 -10.69 -3.61 -15.55
CA SER A 105 -12.08 -3.39 -15.98
C SER A 105 -13.11 -4.30 -15.32
N ARG A 106 -12.65 -5.41 -14.78
CA ARG A 106 -13.46 -6.36 -14.01
C ARG A 106 -12.94 -6.50 -12.59
N TYR A 107 -12.35 -5.43 -12.05
CA TYR A 107 -11.93 -5.43 -10.65
C TYR A 107 -13.16 -5.63 -9.75
N LEU A 108 -12.99 -6.48 -8.74
CA LEU A 108 -14.05 -6.92 -7.83
C LEU A 108 -13.58 -6.82 -6.38
N GLU A 109 -14.49 -6.41 -5.50
CA GLU A 109 -14.28 -6.43 -4.05
C GLU A 109 -15.22 -7.44 -3.39
N ARG A 110 -14.65 -8.29 -2.54
CA ARG A 110 -15.37 -9.37 -1.90
C ARG A 110 -15.23 -9.31 -0.38
N ARG A 111 -16.38 -9.43 0.31
CA ARG A 111 -16.46 -9.61 1.77
C ARG A 111 -16.42 -11.11 2.12
N GLY A 112 -15.93 -11.42 3.32
CA GLY A 112 -15.90 -12.76 3.88
C GLY A 112 -17.29 -13.29 4.23
N HIS A 113 -18.16 -12.45 4.78
CA HIS A 113 -19.46 -12.84 5.35
C HIS A 113 -20.45 -13.51 4.38
N PHE A 114 -20.48 -13.12 3.11
CA PHE A 114 -21.59 -13.52 2.22
C PHE A 114 -21.23 -14.50 1.11
N ASN A 115 -19.95 -14.75 0.81
CA ASN A 115 -19.54 -15.18 -0.55
C ASN A 115 -20.09 -14.27 -1.69
N ASP A 116 -20.88 -13.24 -1.38
CA ASP A 116 -21.42 -12.26 -2.31
C ASP A 116 -20.45 -11.13 -2.60
N PHE A 117 -20.55 -10.64 -3.83
CA PHE A 117 -19.81 -9.50 -4.35
C PHE A 117 -20.45 -8.21 -3.85
N VAL A 118 -19.62 -7.28 -3.36
CA VAL A 118 -20.13 -6.09 -2.68
C VAL A 118 -20.34 -4.92 -3.62
N ALA A 119 -19.72 -4.91 -4.80
CA ALA A 119 -20.07 -3.98 -5.87
C ALA A 119 -19.47 -4.40 -7.20
N ASN A 120 -20.24 -4.15 -8.27
CA ASN A 120 -19.78 -4.07 -9.66
C ASN A 120 -18.68 -3.02 -9.78
N GLY A 121 -17.60 -3.31 -10.53
CA GLY A 121 -16.51 -2.35 -10.82
C GLY A 121 -16.95 -1.00 -11.38
N ARG A 122 -18.23 -0.79 -11.73
CA ARG A 122 -18.76 0.48 -12.27
C ARG A 122 -18.86 1.64 -11.27
N ASN A 123 -18.84 1.41 -9.95
CA ASN A 123 -18.96 2.47 -8.91
C ASN A 123 -17.66 2.72 -8.12
N ILE A 124 -16.49 2.36 -8.69
CA ILE A 124 -15.23 2.69 -8.03
C ILE A 124 -14.91 4.15 -8.32
N ASN A 125 -15.01 4.99 -7.29
CA ASN A 125 -14.54 6.36 -7.37
C ASN A 125 -13.03 6.36 -7.64
N HIS A 126 -12.62 6.92 -8.78
CA HIS A 126 -11.22 6.95 -9.17
C HIS A 126 -10.51 8.18 -8.59
N CYS A 127 -10.06 8.02 -7.35
CA CYS A 127 -9.41 9.05 -6.54
C CYS A 127 -7.91 8.77 -6.31
N PHE A 128 -7.28 7.92 -7.13
CA PHE A 128 -5.86 7.59 -7.03
C PHE A 128 -5.07 8.27 -8.14
N TYR A 129 -4.02 9.00 -7.75
CA TYR A 129 -3.24 9.84 -8.65
C TYR A 129 -1.75 9.54 -8.52
N HIS A 130 -1.06 9.67 -9.64
CA HIS A 130 0.39 9.85 -9.70
C HIS A 130 0.69 11.28 -10.15
N GLY A 131 1.92 11.74 -9.99
CA GLY A 131 2.25 13.11 -10.39
C GLY A 131 3.70 13.50 -10.15
N THR A 132 3.96 14.79 -10.28
CA THR A 132 5.25 15.43 -10.06
C THR A 132 5.08 16.72 -9.26
N VAL A 133 6.15 17.17 -8.61
CA VAL A 133 6.20 18.49 -7.97
C VAL A 133 6.70 19.50 -9.01
N ARG A 134 5.90 20.53 -9.28
CA ARG A 134 6.20 21.55 -10.29
C ARG A 134 7.55 22.22 -10.01
N GLY A 135 8.38 22.34 -11.05
CA GLY A 135 9.70 22.96 -10.95
C GLY A 135 10.76 22.10 -10.24
N ARG A 136 10.47 20.84 -9.91
CA ARG A 136 11.44 19.91 -9.30
C ARG A 136 11.65 18.68 -10.18
N GLU A 137 12.85 18.57 -10.73
CA GLU A 137 13.26 17.43 -11.55
C GLU A 137 13.29 16.14 -10.72
N ARG A 138 12.96 15.00 -11.37
CA ARG A 138 12.94 13.67 -10.75
C ARG A 138 12.00 13.54 -9.54
N SER A 139 11.09 14.49 -9.36
CA SER A 139 10.06 14.41 -8.33
C SER A 139 8.98 13.39 -8.71
N THR A 140 8.39 12.76 -7.70
CA THR A 140 7.32 11.77 -7.87
C THR A 140 6.27 11.95 -6.78
N VAL A 141 5.02 11.82 -7.15
CA VAL A 141 3.87 11.94 -6.25
C VAL A 141 2.97 10.73 -6.43
N SER A 142 2.48 10.14 -5.35
CA SER A 142 1.48 9.07 -5.35
C SER A 142 0.47 9.30 -4.24
N LEU A 143 -0.74 9.74 -4.59
CA LEU A 143 -1.77 10.21 -3.67
C LEU A 143 -3.11 9.50 -3.86
N SER A 144 -3.84 9.38 -2.75
CA SER A 144 -5.28 9.14 -2.70
C SER A 144 -5.97 10.44 -2.32
N THR A 145 -7.12 10.73 -2.94
CA THR A 145 -8.02 11.83 -2.56
C THR A 145 -9.38 11.29 -2.07
N CYS A 146 -9.47 9.99 -1.75
CA CYS A 146 -10.74 9.31 -1.53
C CYS A 146 -11.44 9.72 -0.23
N GLU A 147 -10.68 9.83 0.87
CA GLU A 147 -11.15 10.26 2.20
C GLU A 147 -10.23 11.36 2.73
N GLY A 148 -9.99 12.37 1.90
CA GLY A 148 -8.92 13.35 2.10
C GLY A 148 -7.66 12.98 1.34
N ILE A 149 -6.67 13.86 1.41
CA ILE A 149 -5.41 13.74 0.67
C ILE A 149 -4.43 12.94 1.52
N GLU A 150 -4.09 11.76 1.04
CA GLU A 150 -3.11 10.87 1.67
C GLU A 150 -2.06 10.43 0.65
N GLY A 151 -0.78 10.47 1.01
CA GLY A 151 0.22 9.69 0.30
C GLY A 151 1.62 10.29 0.28
N LEU A 152 2.42 9.74 -0.63
CA LEU A 152 3.86 9.94 -0.70
C LEU A 152 4.22 11.02 -1.73
N ILE A 153 5.04 11.99 -1.30
CA ILE A 153 5.58 13.05 -2.15
C ILE A 153 7.10 13.01 -2.03
N ASN A 154 7.79 12.72 -3.12
CA ASN A 154 9.24 12.85 -3.22
C ASN A 154 9.54 14.04 -4.14
N ASP A 155 10.26 15.03 -3.63
CA ASP A 155 10.59 16.25 -4.36
C ASP A 155 11.88 16.12 -5.20
N GLY A 156 12.48 14.93 -5.22
CA GLY A 156 13.78 14.61 -5.84
C GLY A 156 14.94 14.54 -4.83
N LEU A 157 14.75 15.06 -3.61
CA LEU A 157 15.76 15.16 -2.55
C LEU A 157 15.25 14.59 -1.22
N THR A 158 14.06 15.01 -0.83
CA THR A 158 13.38 14.74 0.43
C THR A 158 12.03 14.07 0.16
N SER A 159 11.77 13.02 0.91
CA SER A 159 10.47 12.37 0.94
C SER A 159 9.60 12.96 2.04
N TYR A 160 8.36 13.25 1.69
CA TYR A 160 7.32 13.79 2.54
C TYR A 160 6.12 12.87 2.52
N TYR A 161 5.34 12.90 3.60
CA TYR A 161 4.04 12.26 3.63
C TYR A 161 2.97 13.28 3.99
N ILE A 162 1.82 13.16 3.35
CA ILE A 162 0.61 13.90 3.67
C ILE A 162 -0.45 12.90 4.14
N GLU A 163 -1.17 13.21 5.22
CA GLU A 163 -2.29 12.38 5.68
C GLU A 163 -3.44 13.25 6.22
N PRO A 164 -4.70 12.81 6.03
CA PRO A 164 -5.86 13.55 6.49
C PRO A 164 -5.97 13.56 8.02
N THR A 165 -6.52 14.64 8.55
CA THR A 165 -6.95 14.72 9.95
C THR A 165 -8.46 14.60 10.07
N ASP A 166 -8.98 14.57 11.30
CA ASP A 166 -10.43 14.59 11.55
C ASP A 166 -11.06 15.98 11.21
N HIS A 167 -10.25 16.96 10.79
CA HIS A 167 -10.64 18.31 10.42
C HIS A 167 -10.32 18.59 8.94
N SER A 168 -10.66 19.79 8.45
CA SER A 168 -10.34 20.26 7.08
C SER A 168 -8.85 20.49 6.78
N TYR A 169 -7.95 19.93 7.59
CA TYR A 169 -6.51 20.07 7.51
C TYR A 169 -5.83 18.71 7.28
N HIS A 170 -4.61 18.75 6.77
CA HIS A 170 -3.75 17.58 6.57
C HIS A 170 -2.47 17.75 7.37
N LEU A 171 -1.96 16.64 7.91
CA LEU A 171 -0.61 16.59 8.45
C LEU A 171 0.36 16.44 7.29
N PHE A 172 1.42 17.24 7.29
CA PHE A 172 2.48 17.18 6.32
C PHE A 172 3.83 17.19 7.02
N TYR A 173 4.65 16.18 6.76
CA TYR A 173 5.94 16.00 7.44
C TYR A 173 6.97 15.34 6.54
N ARG A 174 8.25 15.54 6.85
CA ARG A 174 9.36 14.84 6.19
C ARG A 174 9.51 13.47 6.83
N LEU A 175 9.69 12.44 6.02
CA LEU A 175 9.82 11.06 6.52
C LEU A 175 11.06 10.89 7.41
N LYS A 176 12.12 11.66 7.17
CA LYS A 176 13.33 11.67 8.00
C LYS A 176 13.11 12.22 9.42
N ASP A 177 12.01 12.95 9.65
CA ASP A 177 11.69 13.58 10.94
C ASP A 177 10.82 12.65 11.81
N LEU A 178 10.54 11.42 11.35
CA LEU A 178 9.85 10.41 12.13
C LEU A 178 10.73 9.87 13.26
N ASN A 179 10.13 9.67 14.43
CA ASN A 179 10.80 9.06 15.56
C ASN A 179 10.95 7.55 15.32
N PHE A 180 12.11 7.16 14.79
CA PHE A 180 12.42 5.78 14.43
C PHE A 180 12.52 4.82 15.62
N ASN A 181 12.60 5.34 16.86
CA ASN A 181 12.78 4.53 18.07
C ASN A 181 11.47 3.88 18.58
N GLU A 182 10.29 4.38 18.21
CA GLU A 182 9.01 3.77 18.60
C GLU A 182 8.60 2.64 17.63
N TYR A 183 9.19 2.63 16.43
CA TYR A 183 8.95 1.64 15.37
C TYR A 183 9.84 0.39 15.48
N TYR A 184 10.94 0.54 16.22
CA TYR A 184 11.93 -0.48 16.55
C TYR A 184 11.95 -0.67 18.07
N SER A 185 10.93 -1.32 18.62
CA SER A 185 11.06 -1.90 19.96
C SER A 185 12.07 -3.05 19.90
N ALA A 186 13.31 -2.74 20.30
CA ALA A 186 14.29 -3.60 20.95
C ALA A 186 14.10 -5.14 20.84
N GLU A 187 14.24 -5.71 19.64
CA GLU A 187 14.66 -7.11 19.49
C GLU A 187 15.76 -7.19 18.41
N GLN A 188 16.97 -6.80 18.81
CA GLN A 188 18.20 -7.22 18.12
C GLN A 188 18.44 -8.71 18.39
N GLY A 189 17.63 -9.56 17.76
CA GLY A 189 17.96 -10.96 17.50
C GLY A 189 18.43 -11.06 16.06
N MET A 190 19.72 -11.27 15.83
CA MET A 190 20.29 -11.44 14.50
C MET A 190 19.76 -12.73 13.85
N LEU A 191 18.65 -12.63 13.10
CA LEU A 191 18.18 -13.67 12.21
C LEU A 191 17.96 -13.05 10.82
N HIS A 192 18.72 -13.56 9.85
CA HIS A 192 18.61 -13.16 8.46
C HIS A 192 17.26 -13.62 7.90
N ASP A 193 16.55 -12.74 7.20
CA ASP A 193 15.42 -13.17 6.36
C ASP A 193 15.97 -13.88 5.13
N ARG A 194 16.29 -15.17 5.28
CA ARG A 194 16.59 -16.02 4.13
C ARG A 194 15.27 -16.32 3.44
N GLY A 195 14.99 -15.65 2.33
CA GLY A 195 13.89 -16.01 1.45
C GLY A 195 13.83 -17.52 1.19
N ILE A 196 12.63 -18.06 0.95
CA ILE A 196 12.40 -19.50 0.75
C ILE A 196 13.41 -20.05 -0.26
N GLN A 197 13.96 -21.24 0.03
CA GLN A 197 14.86 -21.94 -0.90
C GLN A 197 14.23 -21.91 -2.30
N ALA A 198 14.91 -21.21 -3.22
CA ALA A 198 14.55 -21.19 -4.63
C ALA A 198 14.42 -22.64 -5.12
N MET A 199 13.50 -22.90 -6.06
CA MET A 199 13.49 -24.18 -6.79
C MET A 199 14.93 -24.53 -7.17
N ASP A 200 15.41 -25.70 -6.73
CA ASP A 200 16.80 -26.18 -6.86
C ASP A 200 17.43 -25.83 -8.22
N SER A 201 18.00 -24.64 -8.28
CA SER A 201 18.77 -24.11 -9.39
C SER A 201 19.95 -23.43 -8.68
N PRO A 202 21.15 -24.00 -8.77
CA PRO A 202 22.24 -23.64 -7.88
C PRO A 202 22.51 -22.13 -7.91
N ARG A 203 22.74 -21.55 -6.72
CA ARG A 203 23.28 -20.20 -6.44
C ARG A 203 24.63 -19.89 -7.17
N GLN A 204 25.07 -20.72 -8.12
CA GLN A 204 26.30 -20.60 -8.92
C GLN A 204 26.23 -19.55 -10.04
N ILE A 205 25.17 -18.76 -10.13
CA ILE A 205 24.86 -17.97 -11.34
C ILE A 205 25.71 -16.69 -11.47
N PHE A 206 26.21 -16.13 -10.37
CA PHE A 206 27.17 -15.00 -10.46
C PHE A 206 28.54 -15.39 -11.03
N ASN A 207 28.82 -16.69 -11.21
CA ASN A 207 30.06 -17.20 -11.80
C ASN A 207 29.94 -17.64 -13.26
N LYS A 208 28.77 -17.49 -13.91
CA LYS A 208 28.69 -17.77 -15.34
C LYS A 208 29.31 -16.63 -16.14
N SER A 209 30.42 -16.96 -16.80
CA SER A 209 31.11 -16.10 -17.75
C SER A 209 30.14 -15.42 -18.71
N ILE A 210 30.33 -14.11 -18.94
CA ILE A 210 29.62 -13.29 -19.94
C ILE A 210 29.58 -13.96 -21.33
N ALA A 211 30.47 -14.91 -21.61
CA ALA A 211 30.48 -15.71 -22.84
C ALA A 211 29.24 -16.61 -23.02
N ASP A 212 28.68 -17.17 -21.93
CA ASP A 212 27.54 -18.11 -21.99
C ASP A 212 26.18 -17.41 -22.18
N LEU A 213 26.13 -16.11 -21.85
CA LEU A 213 24.96 -15.26 -22.12
C LEU A 213 24.89 -14.80 -23.59
N LYS A 214 26.00 -14.89 -24.35
CA LYS A 214 26.06 -14.44 -25.76
C LYS A 214 25.46 -15.46 -26.74
N THR A 215 25.40 -16.74 -26.41
CA THR A 215 24.86 -17.81 -27.26
C THR A 215 23.33 -17.82 -27.34
N ARG A 216 22.62 -17.08 -26.46
CA ARG A 216 21.16 -16.91 -26.49
C ARG A 216 20.69 -15.59 -27.12
N ARG A 217 21.51 -14.93 -27.95
CA ARG A 217 21.23 -13.62 -28.58
C ARG A 217 19.96 -13.48 -29.45
N ARG A 218 19.11 -14.52 -29.56
CA ARG A 218 17.79 -14.46 -30.18
C ARG A 218 16.63 -14.34 -29.18
N THR A 219 16.87 -14.13 -27.89
CA THR A 219 15.85 -13.60 -26.98
C THR A 219 15.60 -12.12 -27.29
N ARG A 220 14.37 -11.83 -27.73
CA ARG A 220 13.90 -10.55 -28.30
C ARG A 220 14.23 -9.36 -27.39
N ARG A 221 14.85 -8.31 -27.97
CA ARG A 221 15.00 -6.96 -27.36
C ARG A 221 13.69 -6.42 -26.76
N ASP A 222 12.57 -6.88 -27.30
CA ASP A 222 11.19 -6.54 -26.93
C ASP A 222 10.85 -6.80 -25.46
N VAL A 223 11.34 -7.92 -24.90
CA VAL A 223 10.92 -8.42 -23.58
C VAL A 223 11.28 -7.45 -22.45
N PHE A 224 12.32 -6.62 -22.60
CA PHE A 224 12.75 -5.65 -21.58
C PHE A 224 12.22 -4.23 -21.81
N THR A 225 11.83 -3.92 -23.04
CA THR A 225 11.34 -2.59 -23.42
C THR A 225 9.83 -2.46 -23.31
N GLU A 226 9.08 -3.55 -23.49
CA GLU A 226 7.63 -3.54 -23.35
C GLU A 226 7.21 -3.38 -21.89
N THR A 227 6.12 -2.66 -21.66
CA THR A 227 5.50 -2.54 -20.34
C THR A 227 4.90 -3.88 -19.93
N LYS A 228 5.18 -4.28 -18.69
CA LYS A 228 4.67 -5.49 -18.04
C LYS A 228 3.53 -5.10 -17.12
N TYR A 229 2.52 -5.94 -17.03
CA TYR A 229 1.36 -5.73 -16.19
C TYR A 229 1.24 -6.89 -15.23
N VAL A 230 1.20 -6.60 -13.93
CA VAL A 230 0.96 -7.57 -12.88
C VAL A 230 -0.51 -7.51 -12.52
N GLU A 231 -1.27 -8.53 -12.89
CA GLU A 231 -2.63 -8.73 -12.40
C GLU A 231 -2.57 -9.16 -10.93
N LEU A 232 -2.82 -8.23 -10.03
CA LEU A 232 -2.63 -8.37 -8.60
C LEU A 232 -3.96 -8.63 -7.86
N VAL A 233 -3.94 -9.60 -6.95
CA VAL A 233 -4.98 -9.76 -5.92
C VAL A 233 -4.42 -9.40 -4.56
N ILE A 234 -5.13 -8.52 -3.84
CA ILE A 234 -4.84 -8.23 -2.44
C ILE A 234 -5.86 -8.92 -1.54
N ILE A 235 -5.37 -9.54 -0.47
CA ILE A 235 -6.18 -10.11 0.60
C ILE A 235 -5.91 -9.31 1.87
N ASN A 236 -6.94 -8.78 2.51
CA ASN A 236 -6.86 -8.26 3.88
C ASN A 236 -7.36 -9.35 4.82
N ASP A 237 -6.49 -9.83 5.71
CA ASP A 237 -6.91 -10.80 6.71
C ASP A 237 -7.81 -10.16 7.79
N HIS A 238 -8.35 -11.00 8.67
CA HIS A 238 -9.25 -10.55 9.72
C HIS A 238 -8.56 -9.57 10.66
N LYS A 239 -7.28 -9.82 10.99
CA LYS A 239 -6.53 -8.93 11.87
C LYS A 239 -6.30 -7.56 11.25
N GLN A 240 -6.08 -7.50 9.94
CA GLN A 240 -5.99 -6.25 9.19
C GLN A 240 -7.31 -5.48 9.21
N PHE A 241 -8.43 -6.18 9.05
CA PHE A 241 -9.76 -5.60 9.16
C PHE A 241 -10.02 -5.04 10.57
N GLU A 242 -9.61 -5.75 11.63
CA GLU A 242 -9.68 -5.25 13.00
C GLU A 242 -8.80 -4.01 13.21
N ALA A 243 -7.56 -4.02 12.72
CA ALA A 243 -6.62 -2.89 12.82
C ALA A 243 -7.16 -1.64 12.10
N CYS A 244 -7.93 -1.83 11.04
CA CYS A 244 -8.65 -0.75 10.34
C CYS A 244 -9.99 -0.38 11.00
N GLY A 245 -10.19 -0.73 12.27
CA GLY A 245 -11.37 -0.36 13.04
C GLY A 245 -12.64 -1.11 12.64
N LYS A 246 -12.50 -2.32 12.08
CA LYS A 246 -13.63 -3.14 11.57
C LYS A 246 -14.46 -2.41 10.51
N ASN A 247 -13.82 -1.52 9.76
CA ASN A 247 -14.45 -0.75 8.68
C ASN A 247 -13.91 -1.23 7.33
N LEU A 248 -14.79 -1.79 6.52
CA LEU A 248 -14.41 -2.37 5.23
C LEU A 248 -13.89 -1.30 4.26
N THR A 249 -14.59 -0.17 4.17
CA THR A 249 -14.21 0.93 3.27
C THR A 249 -12.81 1.42 3.59
N LYS A 250 -12.54 1.68 4.88
CA LYS A 250 -11.21 2.08 5.36
C LYS A 250 -10.14 1.02 5.07
N THR A 251 -10.44 -0.26 5.32
CA THR A 251 -9.53 -1.38 5.06
C THR A 251 -9.18 -1.47 3.57
N ASN A 252 -10.18 -1.39 2.69
CA ASN A 252 -9.98 -1.49 1.25
C ASN A 252 -9.27 -0.26 0.69
N LEU A 253 -9.58 0.96 1.18
CA LEU A 253 -8.89 2.19 0.77
C LEU A 253 -7.42 2.17 1.19
N ARG A 254 -7.09 1.70 2.40
CA ARG A 254 -5.71 1.50 2.86
C ARG A 254 -4.93 0.59 1.91
N ALA A 255 -5.50 -0.56 1.55
CA ALA A 255 -4.90 -1.51 0.62
C ALA A 255 -4.71 -0.95 -0.80
N LYS A 256 -5.68 -0.18 -1.31
CA LYS A 256 -5.57 0.49 -2.61
C LYS A 256 -4.50 1.57 -2.61
N GLN A 257 -4.37 2.34 -1.54
CA GLN A 257 -3.34 3.37 -1.44
C GLN A 257 -1.93 2.75 -1.37
N ILE A 258 -1.77 1.63 -0.66
CA ILE A 258 -0.53 0.83 -0.72
C ILE A 258 -0.24 0.42 -2.16
N ALA A 259 -1.22 -0.18 -2.86
CA ALA A 259 -1.06 -0.61 -4.25
C ALA A 259 -0.72 0.55 -5.20
N ASN A 260 -1.30 1.73 -4.99
CA ASN A 260 -1.03 2.92 -5.79
C ASN A 260 0.44 3.38 -5.66
N ILE A 261 0.99 3.34 -4.44
CA ILE A 261 2.40 3.64 -4.18
C ILE A 261 3.30 2.54 -4.78
N VAL A 262 2.92 1.26 -4.64
CA VAL A 262 3.68 0.15 -5.24
C VAL A 262 3.74 0.26 -6.76
N ASP A 263 2.63 0.60 -7.44
CA ASP A 263 2.62 0.87 -8.88
C ASP A 263 3.59 2.00 -9.24
N ALA A 264 3.66 3.07 -8.43
CA ALA A 264 4.63 4.15 -8.65
C ALA A 264 6.08 3.69 -8.51
N ILE A 265 6.39 2.82 -7.54
CA ILE A 265 7.73 2.26 -7.30
C ILE A 265 8.19 1.35 -8.46
N PHE A 266 7.27 0.56 -9.03
CA PHE A 266 7.57 -0.35 -10.15
C PHE A 266 7.57 0.32 -11.53
N LYS A 267 6.92 1.49 -11.67
CA LYS A 267 6.78 2.20 -12.94
C LYS A 267 8.11 2.48 -13.65
N PRO A 268 9.21 2.91 -12.98
CA PRO A 268 10.52 3.07 -13.62
C PRO A 268 11.11 1.79 -14.21
N LEU A 269 10.65 0.61 -13.78
CA LEU A 269 11.05 -0.70 -14.31
C LEU A 269 10.20 -1.14 -15.51
N ASN A 270 9.35 -0.27 -16.06
CA ASN A 270 8.31 -0.61 -17.03
C ASN A 270 7.36 -1.71 -16.52
N VAL A 271 7.13 -1.78 -15.22
CA VAL A 271 6.17 -2.70 -14.61
C VAL A 271 5.01 -1.89 -14.04
N ARG A 272 3.78 -2.29 -14.37
CA ARG A 272 2.54 -1.71 -13.88
C ARG A 272 1.82 -2.71 -13.01
N VAL A 273 1.29 -2.26 -11.88
CA VAL A 273 0.49 -3.10 -10.98
C VAL A 273 -0.98 -2.76 -11.19
N ALA A 274 -1.76 -3.76 -11.56
CA ALA A 274 -3.19 -3.64 -11.82
C ALA A 274 -3.98 -4.56 -10.89
N LEU A 275 -4.79 -3.98 -10.01
CA LEU A 275 -5.68 -4.74 -9.15
C LEU A 275 -6.77 -5.40 -9.98
N VAL A 276 -6.88 -6.72 -9.86
CA VAL A 276 -7.96 -7.52 -10.48
C VAL A 276 -9.00 -8.00 -9.48
N ALA A 277 -8.63 -8.15 -8.20
CA ALA A 277 -9.59 -8.38 -7.14
C ALA A 277 -9.02 -7.99 -5.77
N MET A 278 -9.92 -7.74 -4.83
CA MET A 278 -9.61 -7.57 -3.41
C MET A 278 -10.55 -8.43 -2.57
N GLU A 279 -10.00 -9.19 -1.62
CA GLU A 279 -10.79 -9.90 -0.61
C GLU A 279 -10.49 -9.37 0.78
N THR A 280 -11.52 -9.09 1.57
CA THR A 280 -11.37 -8.74 2.99
C THR A 280 -12.10 -9.78 3.83
N TRP A 281 -11.35 -10.41 4.74
CA TRP A 281 -11.86 -11.48 5.61
C TRP A 281 -12.47 -10.89 6.89
N ASP A 282 -13.61 -10.22 6.72
CA ASP A 282 -14.33 -9.47 7.75
C ASP A 282 -14.96 -10.32 8.88
N VAL A 283 -15.08 -11.64 8.69
CA VAL A 283 -15.63 -12.57 9.69
C VAL A 283 -14.56 -13.45 10.32
N ALA A 284 -13.79 -14.15 9.49
CA ALA A 284 -12.75 -15.05 9.90
C ALA A 284 -11.79 -15.31 8.75
N ASP A 285 -10.54 -15.63 9.08
CA ASP A 285 -9.53 -15.95 8.09
C ASP A 285 -9.87 -17.25 7.34
N LYS A 286 -9.59 -17.25 6.03
CA LYS A 286 -9.78 -18.45 5.18
C LYS A 286 -8.58 -19.37 5.17
N VAL A 287 -7.51 -18.95 5.84
CA VAL A 287 -6.30 -19.73 6.12
C VAL A 287 -5.93 -19.51 7.58
N LYS A 288 -5.19 -20.42 8.17
CA LYS A 288 -4.64 -20.20 9.51
C LYS A 288 -3.58 -19.08 9.44
N ALA A 289 -3.88 -17.94 10.06
CA ALA A 289 -2.91 -16.88 10.33
C ALA A 289 -1.84 -17.39 11.31
N ASP A 290 -0.62 -16.90 11.14
CA ASP A 290 0.55 -17.35 11.90
C ASP A 290 1.51 -16.16 12.08
N ASP A 291 2.24 -16.11 13.20
CA ASP A 291 3.27 -15.09 13.44
C ASP A 291 4.60 -15.46 12.76
N ASP A 292 4.78 -16.74 12.44
CA ASP A 292 5.83 -17.24 11.55
C ASP A 292 5.48 -16.96 10.08
N ALA A 293 6.18 -15.99 9.49
CA ALA A 293 5.90 -15.52 8.13
C ALA A 293 6.02 -16.63 7.06
N GLU A 294 6.91 -17.61 7.27
CA GLU A 294 7.11 -18.77 6.39
C GLU A 294 5.89 -19.70 6.40
N THR A 295 5.40 -20.03 7.60
CA THR A 295 4.20 -20.84 7.80
C THR A 295 2.97 -20.13 7.26
N TYR A 296 2.84 -18.81 7.51
CA TYR A 296 1.73 -18.03 7.00
C TYR A 296 1.74 -17.98 5.46
N LEU A 297 2.89 -17.71 4.84
CA LEU A 297 3.05 -17.74 3.39
C LEU A 297 2.72 -19.12 2.80
N SER A 298 3.15 -20.20 3.45
CA SER A 298 2.82 -21.57 3.04
C SER A 298 1.31 -21.83 3.07
N ASN A 299 0.60 -21.34 4.07
CA ASN A 299 -0.86 -21.44 4.16
C ASN A 299 -1.55 -20.61 3.06
N LEU A 300 -1.07 -19.40 2.78
CA LEU A 300 -1.55 -18.55 1.70
C LEU A 300 -1.36 -19.22 0.32
N ILE A 301 -0.20 -19.80 0.04
CA ILE A 301 0.08 -20.48 -1.24
C ILE A 301 -0.87 -21.68 -1.44
N LYS A 302 -1.14 -22.45 -0.38
CA LYS A 302 -2.13 -23.56 -0.44
C LYS A 302 -3.51 -23.03 -0.82
N TYR A 303 -3.95 -21.94 -0.21
CA TYR A 303 -5.24 -21.30 -0.51
C TYR A 303 -5.27 -20.70 -1.93
N ARG A 304 -4.19 -20.04 -2.36
CA ARG A 304 -4.04 -19.52 -3.73
C ARG A 304 -4.25 -20.63 -4.75
N LYS A 305 -3.55 -21.76 -4.56
CA LYS A 305 -3.59 -22.92 -5.46
C LYS A 305 -4.96 -23.60 -5.50
N ARG A 306 -5.61 -23.78 -4.35
CA ARG A 306 -6.85 -24.59 -4.23
C ARG A 306 -8.13 -23.78 -4.45
N ASN A 307 -8.14 -22.50 -4.07
CA ASN A 307 -9.36 -21.71 -3.96
C ASN A 307 -9.31 -20.43 -4.79
N LEU A 308 -8.24 -19.63 -4.67
CA LEU A 308 -8.21 -18.28 -5.21
C LEU A 308 -8.08 -18.27 -6.74
N LEU A 309 -7.11 -19.00 -7.31
CA LEU A 309 -6.85 -18.98 -8.76
C LEU A 309 -8.03 -19.45 -9.61
N ARG A 310 -8.89 -20.33 -9.06
CA ARG A 310 -10.12 -20.77 -9.75
C ARG A 310 -11.15 -19.64 -9.87
N ARG A 311 -11.18 -18.73 -8.89
CA ARG A 311 -12.18 -17.66 -8.79
C ARG A 311 -11.67 -16.34 -9.37
N HIS A 312 -10.41 -16.03 -9.10
CA HIS A 312 -9.72 -14.83 -9.56
C HIS A 312 -8.38 -15.28 -10.16
N PRO A 313 -8.33 -15.63 -11.46
CA PRO A 313 -7.06 -15.77 -12.17
C PRO A 313 -6.25 -14.48 -12.01
N ASN A 314 -4.98 -14.61 -11.59
CA ASN A 314 -4.11 -13.47 -11.32
C ASN A 314 -2.64 -13.90 -11.26
N ASP A 315 -1.74 -12.96 -11.53
CA ASP A 315 -0.31 -13.18 -11.65
C ASP A 315 0.39 -13.22 -10.29
N ALA A 316 -0.09 -12.43 -9.32
CA ALA A 316 0.47 -12.36 -7.98
C ALA A 316 -0.62 -12.10 -6.92
N THR A 317 -0.50 -12.79 -5.78
CA THR A 317 -1.37 -12.53 -4.61
C THR A 317 -0.56 -12.01 -3.43
N LYS A 318 -1.00 -10.93 -2.81
CA LYS A 318 -0.38 -10.39 -1.61
C LYS A 318 -1.41 -10.34 -0.47
N LEU A 319 -1.04 -10.85 0.69
CA LEU A 319 -1.85 -10.80 1.90
C LEU A 319 -1.31 -9.69 2.80
N LEU A 320 -2.16 -8.70 3.13
CA LEU A 320 -1.92 -7.69 4.15
C LEU A 320 -2.47 -8.20 5.48
N THR A 321 -1.62 -8.20 6.51
CA THR A 321 -1.96 -8.70 7.83
C THR A 321 -1.74 -7.65 8.92
N GLY A 322 -2.67 -7.60 9.88
CA GLY A 322 -2.47 -6.90 11.14
C GLY A 322 -1.77 -7.74 12.22
N VAL A 323 -1.40 -8.99 11.91
CA VAL A 323 -0.64 -9.86 12.82
C VAL A 323 0.79 -9.33 12.94
N SER A 324 1.31 -9.27 14.16
CA SER A 324 2.73 -8.99 14.35
C SER A 324 3.53 -10.24 14.04
N LEU A 325 4.33 -10.19 12.98
CA LEU A 325 5.22 -11.28 12.62
C LEU A 325 6.42 -11.28 13.59
N LYS A 326 6.94 -12.46 13.89
CA LYS A 326 8.09 -12.64 14.80
C LYS A 326 9.42 -12.30 14.12
N ASP A 327 10.51 -12.30 14.88
CA ASP A 327 11.89 -12.13 14.40
C ASP A 327 12.13 -10.84 13.59
N SER A 328 11.38 -9.77 13.90
CA SER A 328 11.41 -8.48 13.18
C SER A 328 11.05 -8.55 11.69
N VAL A 329 10.54 -9.68 11.19
CA VAL A 329 10.12 -9.86 9.80
C VAL A 329 8.92 -8.95 9.50
N ARG A 330 8.94 -8.26 8.37
CA ARG A 330 7.82 -7.39 7.94
C ARG A 330 7.07 -7.93 6.72
N GLY A 331 7.69 -8.85 5.99
CA GLY A 331 7.09 -9.50 4.84
C GLY A 331 7.80 -10.82 4.53
N LYS A 332 7.16 -11.64 3.70
CA LYS A 332 7.76 -12.86 3.14
C LYS A 332 7.13 -13.19 1.80
N ALA A 333 7.94 -13.56 0.82
CA ALA A 333 7.49 -13.99 -0.49
C ALA A 333 8.35 -15.11 -1.07
N GLN A 334 7.79 -15.78 -2.07
CA GLN A 334 8.52 -16.74 -2.90
C GLN A 334 9.45 -16.00 -3.87
N ILE A 335 10.65 -16.54 -4.11
CA ILE A 335 11.60 -15.92 -5.03
C ILE A 335 11.47 -16.51 -6.43
N MET A 336 11.48 -15.66 -7.47
CA MET A 336 11.48 -16.06 -8.89
C MET A 336 10.24 -16.92 -9.25
N THR A 337 9.08 -16.56 -8.71
CA THR A 337 7.84 -17.31 -8.90
C THR A 337 6.73 -16.55 -9.60
N ILE A 338 7.00 -15.34 -10.13
CA ILE A 338 6.03 -14.60 -10.93
C ILE A 338 5.46 -15.47 -12.05
N CYS A 339 4.18 -15.28 -12.38
CA CYS A 339 3.40 -16.11 -13.30
C CYS A 339 3.21 -17.60 -12.90
N THR A 340 3.73 -18.05 -11.76
CA THR A 340 3.50 -19.41 -11.29
C THR A 340 2.35 -19.48 -10.28
N ARG A 341 1.88 -20.70 -10.01
CA ARG A 341 0.90 -20.94 -8.95
C ARG A 341 1.44 -20.65 -7.53
N GLN A 342 2.75 -20.43 -7.38
CA GLN A 342 3.40 -20.10 -6.11
C GLN A 342 3.53 -18.59 -5.88
N SER A 343 3.19 -17.75 -6.88
CA SER A 343 3.35 -16.30 -6.85
C SER A 343 2.51 -15.64 -5.75
N ALA A 344 3.06 -15.57 -4.53
CA ALA A 344 2.39 -15.05 -3.36
C ALA A 344 3.36 -14.38 -2.37
N GLY A 345 2.84 -13.52 -1.50
CA GLY A 345 3.58 -12.96 -0.37
C GLY A 345 2.66 -12.50 0.77
N VAL A 346 3.18 -12.50 1.99
CA VAL A 346 2.54 -11.97 3.20
C VAL A 346 3.28 -10.71 3.61
N ILE A 347 2.55 -9.66 4.00
CA ILE A 347 3.10 -8.36 4.38
C ILE A 347 2.36 -7.88 5.63
N GLN A 348 3.10 -7.60 6.69
CA GLN A 348 2.56 -6.95 7.88
C GLN A 348 2.24 -5.48 7.56
N ASP A 349 1.07 -4.99 7.96
CA ASP A 349 0.75 -3.55 7.94
C ASP A 349 1.10 -2.92 9.28
N TYR A 350 2.35 -2.52 9.40
CA TYR A 350 2.99 -2.10 10.65
C TYR A 350 3.01 -0.58 10.84
N SER A 351 2.58 0.19 9.83
CA SER A 351 2.56 1.66 9.85
C SER A 351 1.18 2.22 9.59
N ARG A 352 0.91 3.38 10.19
CA ARG A 352 -0.16 4.27 9.68
C ARG A 352 0.22 4.89 8.34
N ASN A 353 1.51 5.16 8.12
CA ASN A 353 2.02 5.71 6.88
C ASN A 353 2.11 4.63 5.80
N ALA A 354 1.27 4.72 4.77
CA ALA A 354 1.18 3.71 3.71
C ALA A 354 2.48 3.48 2.96
N ALA A 355 3.41 4.44 2.94
CA ALA A 355 4.67 4.31 2.22
C ALA A 355 5.60 3.25 2.82
N PHE A 356 5.58 3.02 4.15
CA PHE A 356 6.40 1.97 4.78
C PHE A 356 5.90 0.57 4.41
N THR A 357 4.59 0.35 4.52
CA THR A 357 3.97 -0.91 4.09
C THR A 357 4.11 -1.10 2.59
N ALA A 358 4.02 -0.03 1.78
CA ALA A 358 4.25 -0.09 0.34
C ALA A 358 5.69 -0.41 -0.04
N ASN A 359 6.70 0.08 0.70
CA ASN A 359 8.09 -0.33 0.50
C ASN A 359 8.25 -1.84 0.71
N THR A 360 7.75 -2.36 1.84
CA THR A 360 7.77 -3.80 2.14
C THR A 360 6.99 -4.60 1.09
N PHE A 361 5.81 -4.12 0.68
CA PHE A 361 5.03 -4.75 -0.39
C PHE A 361 5.85 -4.82 -1.69
N ALA A 362 6.51 -3.73 -2.05
CA ALA A 362 7.31 -3.64 -3.26
C ALA A 362 8.53 -4.57 -3.21
N HIS A 363 9.20 -4.65 -2.05
CA HIS A 363 10.26 -5.61 -1.75
C HIS A 363 9.78 -7.05 -1.98
N GLU A 364 8.66 -7.43 -1.36
CA GLU A 364 8.10 -8.77 -1.51
C GLU A 364 7.63 -9.06 -2.94
N LEU A 365 7.15 -8.06 -3.68
CA LEU A 365 6.83 -8.21 -5.10
C LEU A 365 8.10 -8.35 -5.94
N GLY A 366 9.19 -7.67 -5.57
CA GLY A 366 10.52 -7.80 -6.17
C GLY A 366 11.08 -9.22 -6.08
N HIS A 367 10.91 -9.89 -4.93
CA HIS A 367 11.25 -11.31 -4.78
C HIS A 367 10.56 -12.18 -5.83
N LEU A 368 9.28 -11.96 -6.12
CA LEU A 368 8.56 -12.70 -7.18
C LEU A 368 9.24 -12.56 -8.56
N PHE A 369 9.85 -11.39 -8.82
CA PHE A 369 10.63 -11.08 -10.01
C PHE A 369 12.09 -11.59 -9.96
N GLY A 370 12.47 -12.36 -8.95
CA GLY A 370 13.82 -12.89 -8.80
C GLY A 370 14.85 -11.84 -8.37
N MET A 371 14.40 -10.74 -7.76
CA MET A 371 15.29 -9.78 -7.11
C MET A 371 15.67 -10.35 -5.75
N TYR A 372 16.96 -10.48 -5.48
CA TYR A 372 17.48 -10.87 -4.16
C TYR A 372 17.75 -9.63 -3.31
N HIS A 373 18.07 -9.84 -2.03
CA HIS A 373 18.55 -8.74 -1.20
C HIS A 373 19.83 -8.14 -1.77
N ASP A 374 19.95 -6.82 -1.66
CA ASP A 374 21.13 -6.10 -2.16
C ASP A 374 22.40 -6.45 -1.36
N GLU A 375 22.25 -6.83 -0.10
CA GLU A 375 23.32 -7.25 0.81
C GLU A 375 23.87 -8.65 0.48
N ASP A 376 23.07 -9.50 -0.15
CA ASP A 376 23.49 -10.84 -0.61
C ASP A 376 24.39 -10.78 -1.86
N LEU A 377 24.47 -9.61 -2.51
CA LEU A 377 25.06 -9.42 -3.82
C LEU A 377 26.17 -8.35 -3.82
N PRO A 378 27.25 -8.54 -4.58
CA PRO A 378 28.33 -7.58 -4.61
C PRO A 378 27.96 -6.32 -5.41
N ARG A 379 28.27 -5.14 -4.84
CA ARG A 379 28.23 -3.82 -5.52
C ARG A 379 26.84 -3.40 -6.01
N CYS A 380 25.82 -3.61 -5.19
CA CYS A 380 24.48 -3.10 -5.45
C CYS A 380 24.39 -1.62 -5.09
N VAL A 381 23.82 -0.82 -6.00
CA VAL A 381 23.71 0.64 -5.89
C VAL A 381 22.37 1.07 -6.47
N CYS A 382 21.64 1.91 -5.74
CA CYS A 382 20.51 2.70 -6.23
C CYS A 382 20.82 4.19 -6.07
N ASN A 383 20.04 5.05 -6.72
CA ASN A 383 20.25 6.50 -6.70
C ASN A 383 19.59 7.14 -5.47
N THR A 384 19.87 6.61 -4.28
CA THR A 384 19.35 7.14 -3.02
C THR A 384 20.44 7.88 -2.23
N ARG A 385 20.06 9.01 -1.61
CA ARG A 385 20.91 9.65 -0.59
C ARG A 385 20.84 8.82 0.70
N ASN A 386 21.97 8.74 1.39
CA ASN A 386 22.25 7.82 2.50
C ASN A 386 21.25 7.95 3.69
N SER A 387 20.10 7.28 3.60
CA SER A 387 19.16 6.98 4.70
C SER A 387 17.98 6.07 4.27
N ARG A 388 17.64 6.08 2.97
CA ARG A 388 16.50 5.31 2.40
C ARG A 388 16.84 3.85 2.10
N GLY A 389 18.09 3.53 1.79
CA GLY A 389 18.45 2.24 1.20
C GLY A 389 17.82 2.06 -0.19
N CYS A 390 17.83 0.84 -0.69
CA CYS A 390 17.14 0.44 -1.91
C CYS A 390 15.91 -0.39 -1.54
N VAL A 391 14.95 -0.56 -2.45
CA VAL A 391 13.73 -1.35 -2.17
C VAL A 391 14.06 -2.78 -1.75
N MET A 392 15.14 -3.35 -2.28
CA MET A 392 15.59 -4.71 -1.97
C MET A 392 16.62 -4.79 -0.83
N SER A 393 16.79 -3.74 -0.04
CA SER A 393 17.58 -3.84 1.19
C SER A 393 16.93 -4.85 2.16
N GLU A 394 17.73 -5.71 2.79
CA GLU A 394 17.29 -6.72 3.78
C GLU A 394 16.55 -6.09 4.97
N HIS A 395 16.88 -4.83 5.30
CA HIS A 395 16.28 -4.12 6.42
C HIS A 395 15.50 -2.89 5.97
N VAL A 396 14.37 -2.64 6.64
CA VAL A 396 13.58 -1.43 6.46
C VAL A 396 14.38 -0.23 6.98
N GLY A 397 14.71 0.69 6.08
CA GLY A 397 15.42 1.94 6.41
C GLY A 397 14.60 2.93 7.23
N ARG A 398 15.24 4.04 7.62
CA ARG A 398 14.60 5.16 8.34
C ARG A 398 13.49 5.84 7.54
N GLU A 399 13.65 5.80 6.23
CA GLU A 399 12.70 6.29 5.26
C GLU A 399 12.34 5.15 4.31
N PRO A 400 11.10 5.07 3.81
CA PRO A 400 10.73 4.05 2.82
C PRO A 400 11.53 4.26 1.53
N ALA A 401 12.13 3.18 1.04
CA ALA A 401 12.80 3.15 -0.24
C ALA A 401 11.77 3.20 -1.38
N THR A 402 12.14 3.85 -2.48
CA THR A 402 11.31 3.97 -3.69
C THR A 402 12.09 3.63 -4.96
N GLU A 403 13.37 3.29 -4.84
CA GLU A 403 14.25 2.98 -5.95
C GLU A 403 14.85 1.59 -5.80
N PHE A 404 14.83 0.84 -6.91
CA PHE A 404 15.50 -0.43 -7.04
C PHE A 404 16.98 -0.24 -7.38
N SER A 405 17.82 -1.20 -6.98
CA SER A 405 19.25 -1.17 -7.30
C SER A 405 19.51 -1.69 -8.72
N ASN A 406 20.73 -1.47 -9.20
CA ASN A 406 21.26 -2.15 -10.39
C ASN A 406 21.24 -3.69 -10.28
N CYS A 407 21.29 -4.26 -9.08
CA CYS A 407 21.18 -5.70 -8.85
C CYS A 407 19.74 -6.20 -9.00
N SER A 408 18.77 -5.44 -8.47
CA SER A 408 17.35 -5.75 -8.64
C SER A 408 16.95 -5.75 -10.12
N LEU A 409 17.46 -4.80 -10.92
CA LEU A 409 17.28 -4.76 -12.36
C LEU A 409 17.78 -6.03 -13.05
N LYS A 410 18.97 -6.53 -12.67
CA LYS A 410 19.51 -7.79 -13.21
C LYS A 410 18.67 -9.00 -12.84
N GLY A 411 18.14 -9.06 -11.61
CA GLY A 411 17.24 -10.13 -11.18
C GLY A 411 15.97 -10.18 -12.01
N LEU A 412 15.36 -9.01 -12.27
CA LEU A 412 14.22 -8.88 -13.17
C LEU A 412 14.57 -9.35 -14.60
N GLU A 413 15.69 -8.88 -15.14
CA GLU A 413 16.14 -9.25 -16.48
C GLU A 413 16.34 -10.76 -16.63
N GLU A 414 16.93 -11.39 -15.63
CA GLU A 414 17.17 -12.82 -15.60
C GLU A 414 15.87 -13.62 -15.58
N THR A 415 14.93 -13.27 -14.68
CA THR A 415 13.62 -13.92 -14.57
C THR A 415 12.86 -13.88 -15.89
N LEU A 416 12.86 -12.73 -16.56
CA LEU A 416 12.23 -12.55 -17.86
C LEU A 416 12.95 -13.35 -18.96
N SER A 417 14.29 -13.38 -18.95
CA SER A 417 15.11 -14.17 -19.89
C SER A 417 14.85 -15.67 -19.78
N ARG A 418 14.47 -16.14 -18.59
CA ARG A 418 14.08 -17.54 -18.33
C ARG A 418 12.66 -17.88 -18.80
N GLY A 419 11.91 -16.90 -19.32
CA GLY A 419 10.53 -17.08 -19.78
C GLY A 419 9.48 -17.06 -18.67
N LEU A 420 9.87 -16.71 -17.44
CA LEU A 420 8.96 -16.70 -16.27
C LEU A 420 8.03 -15.47 -16.25
N GLY A 421 8.05 -14.62 -17.26
CA GLY A 421 7.20 -13.42 -17.36
C GLY A 421 6.03 -13.53 -18.34
N SER A 422 5.69 -14.72 -18.86
CA SER A 422 4.75 -14.85 -19.98
C SER A 422 3.34 -14.29 -19.70
N CYS A 423 2.89 -14.31 -18.44
CA CYS A 423 1.60 -13.76 -18.02
C CYS A 423 1.58 -12.22 -17.92
N LEU A 424 2.72 -11.55 -18.06
CA LEU A 424 2.81 -10.12 -17.77
C LEU A 424 2.57 -9.24 -19.00
N PHE A 425 2.47 -9.83 -20.19
CA PHE A 425 2.34 -9.09 -21.45
C PHE A 425 0.88 -8.92 -21.89
N ASN A 426 -0.09 -9.50 -21.17
CA ASN A 426 -1.50 -9.20 -21.38
C ASN A 426 -1.92 -7.94 -20.65
N VAL A 427 -2.00 -6.82 -21.38
CA VAL A 427 -2.53 -5.56 -20.86
C VAL A 427 -3.95 -5.78 -20.31
N PRO A 428 -4.17 -5.61 -18.99
CA PRO A 428 -5.51 -5.68 -18.42
C PRO A 428 -6.33 -4.56 -19.03
N ARG A 429 -7.52 -4.87 -19.55
CA ARG A 429 -8.46 -3.83 -19.95
C ARG A 429 -8.70 -2.94 -18.72
N THR A 430 -8.47 -1.64 -18.80
CA THR A 430 -8.62 -0.72 -17.66
C THR A 430 -10.10 -0.45 -17.37
N LEU A 431 -10.41 -0.21 -16.09
CA LEU A 431 -11.77 0.13 -15.66
C LEU A 431 -12.25 1.47 -16.20
N PHE A 432 -11.33 2.43 -16.27
CA PHE A 432 -11.58 3.75 -16.81
C PHE A 432 -10.94 3.80 -18.21
N GLY A 433 -11.77 3.58 -19.23
CA GLY A 433 -11.33 3.37 -20.61
C GLY A 433 -11.57 4.58 -21.52
N GLY A 434 -10.48 5.21 -21.96
CA GLY A 434 -10.38 6.18 -23.06
C GLY A 434 -8.98 6.06 -23.70
N PRO A 435 -8.70 6.65 -24.88
CA PRO A 435 -7.34 6.71 -25.40
C PRO A 435 -6.46 7.55 -24.46
N VAL A 436 -5.33 6.98 -24.00
CA VAL A 436 -4.31 7.69 -23.21
C VAL A 436 -3.14 8.00 -24.15
N CYS A 437 -2.71 9.25 -24.20
CA CYS A 437 -1.51 9.64 -24.95
C CYS A 437 -0.28 9.46 -24.05
N GLY A 438 0.79 8.83 -24.55
CA GLY A 438 2.06 8.69 -23.82
C GLY A 438 2.22 7.42 -22.97
N ASP A 439 1.34 6.42 -23.11
CA ASP A 439 1.42 5.11 -22.45
C ASP A 439 2.22 4.06 -23.24
N GLY A 440 2.89 4.46 -24.33
CA GLY A 440 3.62 3.56 -25.22
C GLY A 440 2.73 2.69 -26.13
N CYS A 441 1.40 2.80 -26.04
CA CYS A 441 0.49 2.05 -26.89
C CYS A 441 0.22 2.79 -28.21
N TRP A 442 0.92 2.40 -29.29
CA TRP A 442 0.43 2.70 -30.64
C TRP A 442 -0.86 1.92 -30.90
N LYS A 443 -2.02 2.52 -30.63
CA LYS A 443 -3.29 2.03 -31.19
C LYS A 443 -3.20 2.16 -32.71
N ARG A 444 -2.90 1.06 -33.42
CA ARG A 444 -3.12 0.98 -34.87
C ARG A 444 -4.57 1.38 -35.11
N ARG A 445 -4.78 2.55 -35.72
CA ARG A 445 -6.08 2.94 -36.26
C ARG A 445 -6.54 1.80 -37.14
N GLY A 446 -7.68 1.19 -36.81
CA GLY A 446 -8.30 0.18 -37.64
C GLY A 446 -8.45 0.75 -39.05
N VAL A 447 -7.76 0.13 -40.01
CA VAL A 447 -7.98 0.40 -41.42
C VAL A 447 -9.42 -0.03 -41.69
N ARG A 448 -10.33 0.93 -41.90
CA ARG A 448 -11.64 0.65 -42.48
C ARG A 448 -11.38 0.06 -43.86
N LEU A 449 -11.52 -1.26 -43.98
CA LEU A 449 -11.66 -1.96 -45.24
C LEU A 449 -12.93 -1.42 -45.93
N TRP A 450 -12.74 -0.46 -46.83
CA TRP A 450 -13.76 -0.10 -47.80
C TRP A 450 -13.89 -1.25 -48.80
N TYR A 451 -14.96 -2.02 -48.68
CA TYR A 451 -15.40 -2.92 -49.74
C TYR A 451 -15.78 -2.08 -50.96
N ARG A 452 -14.91 -2.04 -51.97
CA ARG A 452 -15.24 -1.53 -53.31
C ARG A 452 -16.01 -2.64 -54.04
N ALA A 453 -17.34 -2.55 -54.06
CA ALA A 453 -18.17 -3.36 -54.94
C ALA A 453 -17.84 -3.00 -56.39
N ARG A 454 -17.22 -3.94 -57.11
CA ARG A 454 -16.90 -3.83 -58.53
C ARG A 454 -18.16 -4.23 -59.30
N MET A 455 -18.92 -3.26 -59.81
CA MET A 455 -19.92 -3.55 -60.83
C MET A 455 -19.19 -4.09 -62.06
N ARG A 456 -19.52 -5.32 -62.45
CA ARG A 456 -19.23 -5.84 -63.79
C ARG A 456 -20.30 -5.30 -64.74
N ARG A 457 -19.85 -4.83 -65.91
CA ARG A 457 -20.68 -4.64 -67.09
C ARG A 457 -21.23 -5.98 -67.58
#